data_AF-A0A226HKT1-F1
#
_entry.id   AF-A0A226HKT1-F1
#
_cell.length_a   1.000
_cell.length_b   1.000
_cell.length_c   1.000
_cell.angle_alpha   90.00
_cell.angle_beta   90.00
_cell.angle_gamma   90.00
#
_symmetry.space_group_name_H-M   'P 1'
#
loop_
_entity.id
_entity.type
_entity.pdbx_description
1 polymer ?
#
loop_
_entity_poly.entity_id
_entity_poly.type
_entity_poly.pdbx_seq_one_letter_code
_entity_poly.pdbx_strand_id
1 'polypeptide(L)'
;MKDKILMLTFCLSLFSCKTYTINPENFKQQFENIEYDQSTSAITGPIHYNGFQIKTLKVKDKEGNTQILENKPSLEMRVTLNNGKRKHFYFDSIKFINDTLIGHKSRFLPKMITKIPYNEISKIEIQDGGKNFKYKN
;
A
#
# COMPACT_ATOMS: atom_id res chain seq x y z
N MET A 1 24.80 -6.27 -34.08
CA MET A 1 24.55 -5.17 -33.08
C MET A 1 23.06 -4.90 -32.88
N LYS A 2 22.22 -4.95 -33.93
CA LYS A 2 20.75 -4.83 -33.80
C LYS A 2 20.13 -5.92 -32.92
N ASP A 3 20.64 -7.15 -32.97
CA ASP A 3 20.10 -8.29 -32.20
C ASP A 3 20.37 -8.18 -30.69
N LYS A 4 21.49 -7.54 -30.31
CA LYS A 4 21.81 -7.25 -28.90
C LYS A 4 20.96 -6.11 -28.32
N ILE A 5 20.51 -5.18 -29.16
CA ILE A 5 19.60 -4.09 -28.75
C ILE A 5 18.18 -4.63 -28.54
N LEU A 6 17.71 -5.54 -29.41
CA LEU A 6 16.39 -6.16 -29.30
C LEU A 6 16.22 -6.96 -27.99
N MET A 7 17.28 -7.65 -27.55
CA MET A 7 17.28 -8.43 -26.31
C MET A 7 17.27 -7.55 -25.05
N LEU A 8 17.89 -6.36 -25.10
CA LEU A 8 17.93 -5.42 -23.98
C LEU A 8 16.57 -4.74 -23.75
N THR A 9 15.81 -4.48 -24.82
CA THR A 9 14.45 -3.91 -24.73
C THR A 9 13.43 -4.90 -24.16
N PHE A 10 13.61 -6.21 -24.41
CA PHE A 10 12.73 -7.27 -23.89
C PHE A 10 12.92 -7.54 -22.39
N CYS A 11 14.13 -7.33 -21.86
CA CYS A 11 14.38 -7.49 -20.42
C CYS A 11 13.71 -6.41 -19.54
N LEU A 12 13.43 -5.23 -20.09
CA LEU A 12 12.83 -4.11 -19.33
C LEU A 12 11.31 -4.26 -19.11
N SER A 13 10.63 -5.16 -19.83
CA SER A 13 9.18 -5.38 -19.68
C SER A 13 8.80 -6.31 -18.53
N LEU A 14 9.74 -6.98 -17.87
CA LEU A 14 9.45 -8.10 -16.96
C LEU A 14 9.16 -7.70 -15.49
N PHE A 15 9.18 -6.40 -15.15
CA PHE A 15 8.88 -5.93 -13.79
C PHE A 15 7.80 -4.85 -13.77
N SER A 16 6.63 -5.15 -14.35
CA SER A 16 5.47 -4.26 -14.24
C SER A 16 4.85 -4.36 -12.84
N CYS A 17 5.24 -3.45 -11.95
CA CYS A 17 4.52 -3.25 -10.68
C CYS A 17 3.12 -2.71 -10.99
N LYS A 18 2.07 -3.41 -10.54
CA LYS A 18 0.70 -2.91 -10.66
C LYS A 18 0.51 -1.76 -9.67
N THR A 19 0.10 -0.62 -10.18
CA THR A 19 -0.20 0.56 -9.36
C THR A 19 -1.65 0.91 -9.56
N TYR A 20 -2.34 1.09 -8.45
CA TYR A 20 -3.72 1.50 -8.37
C TYR A 20 -3.79 2.86 -7.70
N THR A 21 -4.85 3.61 -7.97
CA THR A 21 -5.14 4.90 -7.34
C THR A 21 -6.42 4.83 -6.55
N ILE A 22 -6.49 5.64 -5.50
CA ILE A 22 -7.72 5.86 -4.74
C ILE A 22 -7.82 7.34 -4.44
N ASN A 23 -9.00 7.91 -4.69
CA ASN A 23 -9.29 9.29 -4.31
C ASN A 23 -9.29 9.41 -2.77
N PRO A 24 -8.69 10.44 -2.16
CA PRO A 24 -8.67 10.61 -0.71
C PRO A 24 -10.05 10.52 -0.05
N GLU A 25 -11.09 11.06 -0.68
CA GLU A 25 -12.46 11.01 -0.16
C GLU A 25 -13.00 9.58 -0.16
N ASN A 26 -12.82 8.85 -1.27
CA ASN A 26 -13.19 7.43 -1.36
C ASN A 26 -12.37 6.55 -0.39
N PHE A 27 -11.13 6.95 -0.10
CA PHE A 27 -10.32 6.30 0.92
C PHE A 27 -10.93 6.55 2.30
N LYS A 28 -11.19 7.80 2.67
CA LYS A 28 -11.84 8.15 3.95
C LYS A 28 -13.13 7.36 4.15
N GLN A 29 -14.03 7.38 3.18
CA GLN A 29 -15.32 6.66 3.24
C GLN A 29 -15.15 5.15 3.45
N GLN A 30 -14.16 4.53 2.81
CA GLN A 30 -13.92 3.09 2.96
C GLN A 30 -13.31 2.72 4.33
N PHE A 31 -12.65 3.68 5.01
CA PHE A 31 -11.96 3.43 6.28
C PHE A 31 -12.69 3.99 7.52
N GLU A 32 -13.71 4.83 7.35
CA GLU A 32 -14.42 5.53 8.43
C GLU A 32 -15.12 4.57 9.42
N ASN A 33 -15.52 3.38 8.97
CA ASN A 33 -16.25 2.40 9.78
C ASN A 33 -15.54 1.03 9.88
N ILE A 34 -14.22 1.00 9.72
CA ILE A 34 -13.46 -0.25 9.86
C ILE A 34 -13.12 -0.49 11.33
N GLU A 35 -13.51 -1.65 11.85
CA GLU A 35 -12.97 -2.17 13.10
C GLU A 35 -11.56 -2.69 12.87
N TYR A 36 -10.58 -2.03 13.48
CA TYR A 36 -9.18 -2.45 13.39
C TYR A 36 -8.89 -3.54 14.42
N ASP A 37 -8.94 -4.80 13.99
CA ASP A 37 -8.41 -5.90 14.78
C ASP A 37 -6.87 -5.89 14.74
N GLN A 38 -6.24 -5.90 15.91
CA GLN A 38 -4.78 -5.95 16.08
C GLN A 38 -4.26 -7.38 16.27
N SER A 39 -5.15 -8.38 16.32
CA SER A 39 -4.82 -9.79 16.53
C SER A 39 -4.00 -10.40 15.39
N THR A 40 -3.97 -9.74 14.23
CA THR A 40 -3.37 -10.30 13.02
C THR A 40 -1.88 -10.04 12.98
N SER A 41 -1.10 -11.08 13.22
CA SER A 41 0.35 -11.04 13.01
C SER A 41 0.66 -11.31 11.53
N ALA A 42 1.37 -10.40 10.86
CA ALA A 42 1.79 -10.58 9.46
C ALA A 42 3.28 -10.98 9.35
N ILE A 43 3.63 -11.71 8.29
CA ILE A 43 4.62 -12.80 8.32
C ILE A 43 5.65 -12.73 7.18
N THR A 44 6.91 -13.08 7.47
CA THR A 44 7.77 -14.15 6.87
C THR A 44 9.20 -13.99 7.47
N GLY A 45 9.75 -15.01 8.15
CA GLY A 45 11.02 -14.92 8.90
C GLY A 45 10.83 -14.55 10.39
N PRO A 46 11.87 -14.11 11.13
CA PRO A 46 11.80 -13.83 12.58
C PRO A 46 11.06 -12.53 12.95
N ILE A 47 10.24 -11.97 12.06
CA ILE A 47 9.67 -10.63 12.19
C ILE A 47 8.18 -10.76 12.50
N HIS A 48 7.76 -10.17 13.61
CA HIS A 48 6.37 -10.13 14.05
C HIS A 48 5.92 -8.67 14.16
N TYR A 49 4.78 -8.32 13.53
CA TYR A 49 4.07 -7.07 13.76
C TYR A 49 2.56 -7.28 13.65
N ASN A 50 1.81 -6.48 14.40
CA ASN A 50 0.36 -6.46 14.35
C ASN A 50 -0.06 -5.64 13.13
N GLY A 51 -0.61 -6.30 12.11
CA GLY A 51 -1.27 -5.65 10.98
C GLY A 51 -2.68 -5.20 11.37
N PHE A 52 -3.21 -4.22 10.65
CA PHE A 52 -4.58 -3.75 10.82
C PHE A 52 -5.42 -4.23 9.65
N GLN A 53 -6.48 -5.00 9.93
CA GLN A 53 -7.25 -5.66 8.86
C GLN A 53 -8.30 -4.74 8.25
N ILE A 54 -7.95 -4.08 7.15
CA ILE A 54 -8.90 -3.92 6.04
C ILE A 54 -8.84 -5.17 5.18
N LYS A 55 -9.96 -5.81 4.84
CA LYS A 55 -9.96 -7.06 4.03
C LYS A 55 -9.80 -6.79 2.54
N THR A 56 -10.52 -5.80 2.03
CA THR A 56 -10.52 -5.44 0.62
C THR A 56 -10.60 -3.93 0.46
N LEU A 57 -10.10 -3.42 -0.66
CA LEU A 57 -10.15 -2.01 -1.02
C LEU A 57 -10.64 -1.86 -2.46
N LYS A 58 -11.62 -0.97 -2.67
CA LYS A 58 -12.05 -0.56 -4.00
C LYS A 58 -11.11 0.55 -4.51
N VAL A 59 -10.40 0.26 -5.59
CA VAL A 59 -9.38 1.12 -6.20
C VAL A 59 -9.62 1.30 -7.70
N LYS A 60 -8.85 2.18 -8.33
CA LYS A 60 -8.82 2.38 -9.78
C LYS A 60 -7.49 1.89 -10.35
N ASP A 61 -7.50 1.14 -11.45
CA ASP A 61 -6.29 0.83 -12.21
C ASP A 61 -5.83 2.02 -13.07
N LYS A 62 -4.79 1.81 -13.90
CA LYS A 62 -4.20 2.87 -14.73
C LYS A 62 -5.15 3.32 -15.84
N GLU A 63 -6.04 2.44 -16.24
CA GLU A 63 -7.07 2.64 -17.25
C GLU A 63 -8.34 3.29 -16.66
N GLY A 64 -8.41 3.44 -15.34
CA GLY A 64 -9.55 4.05 -14.64
C GLY A 64 -10.68 3.06 -14.30
N ASN A 65 -10.49 1.77 -14.56
CA ASN A 65 -11.46 0.74 -14.20
C ASN A 65 -11.43 0.49 -12.70
N THR A 66 -12.61 0.21 -12.16
CA THR A 66 -12.75 -0.15 -10.75
C THR A 66 -12.21 -1.57 -10.53
N GLN A 67 -11.33 -1.74 -9.56
CA GLN A 67 -10.80 -3.02 -9.12
C GLN A 67 -11.07 -3.21 -7.62
N ILE A 68 -11.28 -4.45 -7.21
CA ILE A 68 -11.32 -4.84 -5.79
C ILE A 68 -9.97 -5.49 -5.49
N LEU A 69 -9.22 -4.88 -4.57
CA LEU A 69 -7.91 -5.34 -4.16
C LEU A 69 -8.03 -6.03 -2.80
N GLU A 70 -7.67 -7.30 -2.72
CA GLU A 70 -7.54 -7.99 -1.44
C GLU A 70 -6.29 -7.52 -0.70
N ASN A 71 -6.43 -7.27 0.60
CA ASN A 71 -5.30 -6.86 1.41
C ASN A 71 -4.32 -8.03 1.58
N LYS A 72 -3.04 -7.76 1.37
CA LYS A 72 -1.95 -8.74 1.52
C LYS A 72 -0.66 -8.02 1.91
N PRO A 73 0.29 -8.71 2.57
CA PRO A 73 1.51 -8.07 3.06
C PRO A 73 2.45 -7.61 1.93
N SER A 74 2.20 -7.98 0.68
CA SER A 74 2.97 -7.47 -0.45
C SER A 74 2.53 -6.11 -0.96
N LEU A 75 1.38 -5.60 -0.49
CA LEU A 75 0.88 -4.29 -0.88
C LEU A 75 1.59 -3.15 -0.15
N GLU A 76 1.92 -2.12 -0.91
CA GLU A 76 2.49 -0.88 -0.42
C GLU A 76 1.55 0.28 -0.71
N MET A 77 1.49 1.25 0.20
CA MET A 77 0.75 2.50 0.02
C MET A 77 1.74 3.64 -0.14
N ARG A 78 1.51 4.48 -1.15
CA ARG A 78 2.23 5.73 -1.36
C ARG A 78 1.26 6.89 -1.19
N VAL A 79 1.63 7.82 -0.34
CA VAL A 79 0.85 9.03 -0.05
C VAL A 79 1.64 10.22 -0.48
N THR A 80 1.11 10.98 -1.44
CA THR A 80 1.66 12.29 -1.79
C THR A 80 0.94 13.33 -0.96
N LEU A 81 1.71 14.23 -0.36
CA LEU A 81 1.21 15.35 0.42
C LEU A 81 0.99 16.57 -0.47
N ASN A 82 0.23 17.56 0.01
CA ASN A 82 0.00 18.83 -0.70
C ASN A 82 1.30 19.57 -1.05
N ASN A 83 2.34 19.41 -0.24
CA ASN A 83 3.68 19.97 -0.50
C ASN A 83 4.54 19.13 -1.46
N GLY A 84 3.96 18.12 -2.13
CA GLY A 84 4.64 17.25 -3.07
C GLY A 84 5.50 16.15 -2.44
N LYS A 85 5.75 16.17 -1.12
CA LYS A 85 6.51 15.11 -0.45
C LYS A 85 5.74 13.79 -0.50
N ARG A 86 6.45 12.69 -0.72
CA ARG A 86 5.89 11.35 -0.73
C ARG A 86 6.24 10.58 0.54
N LYS A 87 5.29 9.81 1.04
CA LYS A 87 5.43 8.90 2.18
C LYS A 87 5.03 7.49 1.75
N HIS A 88 5.76 6.50 2.23
CA HIS A 88 5.61 5.10 1.85
C HIS A 88 5.28 4.28 3.09
N PHE A 89 4.30 3.40 2.97
CA PHE A 89 3.81 2.54 4.04
C PHE A 89 3.57 1.13 3.51
N TYR A 90 3.60 0.17 4.43
CA TYR A 90 3.00 -1.13 4.17
C TYR A 90 1.49 -1.03 4.35
N PHE A 91 0.72 -1.43 3.34
CA PHE A 91 -0.71 -1.19 3.33
C PHE A 91 -1.43 -1.95 4.46
N ASP A 92 -0.96 -3.15 4.80
CA ASP A 92 -1.46 -3.96 5.91
C ASP A 92 -1.12 -3.39 7.31
N SER A 93 -0.38 -2.28 7.38
CA SER A 93 -0.01 -1.60 8.63
C SER A 93 -0.72 -0.26 8.84
N ILE A 94 -1.65 0.13 7.95
CA ILE A 94 -2.26 1.46 8.03
C ILE A 94 -3.56 1.48 8.84
N LYS A 95 -3.80 2.62 9.50
CA LYS A 95 -5.06 2.98 10.16
C LYS A 95 -5.47 4.36 9.69
N PHE A 96 -6.77 4.58 9.58
CA PHE A 96 -7.34 5.90 9.45
C PHE A 96 -8.30 6.13 10.61
N ILE A 97 -7.93 7.03 11.53
CA ILE A 97 -8.66 7.30 12.78
C ILE A 97 -8.65 8.81 12.99
N ASN A 98 -9.80 9.40 13.31
CA ASN A 98 -9.95 10.83 13.60
C ASN A 98 -9.28 11.71 12.52
N ASP A 99 -9.63 11.47 11.25
CA ASP A 99 -9.05 12.16 10.09
C ASP A 99 -7.52 12.13 10.01
N THR A 100 -6.90 11.10 10.57
CA THR A 100 -5.45 10.91 10.54
C THR A 100 -5.11 9.54 10.00
N LEU A 101 -4.33 9.51 8.91
CA LEU A 101 -3.68 8.31 8.42
C LEU A 101 -2.45 8.01 9.27
N ILE A 102 -2.40 6.83 9.84
CA ILE A 102 -1.31 6.31 10.66
C ILE A 102 -0.75 5.09 9.93
N GLY A 103 0.56 5.04 9.73
CA GLY A 103 1.18 3.90 9.04
C GLY A 103 2.61 3.65 9.49
N HIS A 104 3.06 2.41 9.33
CA HIS A 104 4.43 2.00 9.63
C HIS A 104 5.29 2.08 8.37
N LYS A 105 6.47 2.69 8.51
CA LYS A 105 7.48 2.76 7.41
C LYS A 105 8.35 1.52 7.32
N SER A 106 8.47 0.78 8.42
CA SER A 106 9.35 -0.38 8.54
C SER A 106 8.62 -1.50 9.26
N ARG A 107 8.74 -2.72 8.73
CA ARG A 107 8.27 -3.95 9.41
C ARG A 107 9.17 -4.34 10.58
N PHE A 108 10.43 -3.94 10.54
CA PHE A 108 11.45 -4.30 11.54
C PHE A 108 11.47 -3.33 12.72
N LEU A 109 11.00 -2.09 12.50
CA LEU A 109 10.98 -1.03 13.50
C LEU A 109 9.53 -0.57 13.70
N PRO A 110 8.70 -1.35 14.41
CA PRO A 110 7.28 -1.04 14.59
C PRO A 110 7.04 0.29 15.30
N LYS A 111 8.03 0.82 16.03
CA LYS A 111 7.96 2.15 16.66
C LYS A 111 8.07 3.32 15.65
N MET A 112 8.48 3.07 14.40
CA MET A 112 8.57 4.08 13.35
C MET A 112 7.20 4.33 12.69
N ILE A 113 6.33 4.98 13.45
CA ILE A 113 4.99 5.37 13.03
C ILE A 113 5.06 6.75 12.38
N THR A 114 4.34 6.93 11.28
CA THR A 114 4.08 8.25 10.69
C THR A 114 2.59 8.53 10.77
N LYS A 115 2.26 9.76 11.14
CA LYS A 115 0.90 10.29 11.13
C LYS A 115 0.79 11.35 10.04
N ILE A 116 -0.27 11.30 9.26
CA ILE A 116 -0.57 12.26 8.18
C ILE A 116 -2.02 12.71 8.38
N PRO A 117 -2.27 13.98 8.69
CA PRO A 117 -3.61 14.55 8.68
C PRO A 117 -4.26 14.41 7.30
N TYR A 118 -5.56 14.08 7.25
CA TYR A 118 -6.32 13.88 6.01
C TYR A 118 -6.20 15.06 5.05
N ASN A 119 -6.31 16.28 5.58
CA ASN A 119 -6.23 17.52 4.81
C ASN A 119 -4.86 17.78 4.17
N GLU A 120 -3.80 17.05 4.56
CA GLU A 120 -2.49 17.12 3.93
C GLU A 120 -2.34 16.17 2.73
N ILE A 121 -3.28 15.23 2.53
CA ILE A 121 -3.19 14.19 1.50
C ILE A 121 -3.69 14.71 0.16
N SER A 122 -2.81 14.71 -0.85
CA SER A 122 -3.16 15.08 -2.22
C SER A 122 -3.45 13.87 -3.10
N LYS A 123 -2.74 12.74 -2.89
CA LYS A 123 -2.87 11.53 -3.71
C LYS A 123 -2.55 10.29 -2.90
N ILE A 124 -3.31 9.22 -3.14
CA ILE A 124 -3.03 7.89 -2.61
C ILE A 124 -2.87 6.90 -3.77
N GLU A 125 -1.78 6.13 -3.72
CA GLU A 125 -1.50 5.05 -4.66
C GLU A 125 -1.25 3.76 -3.88
N ILE A 126 -1.79 2.65 -4.38
CA ILE A 126 -1.53 1.31 -3.85
C ILE A 126 -0.72 0.55 -4.88
N GLN A 127 0.38 -0.07 -4.46
CA GLN A 127 1.25 -0.82 -5.33
C GLN A 127 1.34 -2.27 -4.93
N ASP A 128 1.21 -3.13 -5.92
CA ASP A 128 1.56 -4.53 -5.83
C ASP A 128 2.92 -4.73 -6.48
N GLY A 129 3.96 -4.79 -5.64
CA GLY A 129 5.34 -5.00 -6.08
C GLY A 129 5.65 -6.46 -6.43
N GLY A 130 4.67 -7.37 -6.44
CA GLY A 130 4.87 -8.78 -6.77
C GLY A 130 5.66 -9.57 -5.71
N LYS A 131 5.78 -9.04 -4.50
CA LYS A 131 6.49 -9.72 -3.40
C LYS A 131 5.68 -10.91 -2.90
N ASN A 132 6.33 -12.04 -2.62
CA ASN A 132 5.68 -13.26 -2.14
C ASN A 132 5.62 -13.33 -0.61
N PHE A 133 5.06 -12.30 0.04
CA PHE A 133 4.77 -12.35 1.47
C PHE A 133 3.36 -12.91 1.70
N LYS A 134 3.24 -13.85 2.64
CA LYS A 134 1.97 -14.49 3.04
C LYS A 134 1.83 -14.41 4.55
N TYR A 135 0.61 -14.24 5.06
CA TYR A 135 0.31 -14.46 6.49
C TYR A 135 0.58 -15.95 6.84
N LYS A 136 1.15 -16.29 8.02
CA LYS A 136 0.88 -17.61 8.64
C LYS A 136 -0.29 -17.41 9.57
N ASN A 137 -1.15 -18.43 9.58
CA ASN A 137 -2.06 -18.70 10.67
C ASN A 137 -1.31 -19.20 11.91
#